data_AF-A0A170WLT3-F1
#
_entry.id   AF-A0A170WLT3-F1
#
_cell.length_a   1.000
_cell.length_b   1.000
_cell.length_c   1.000
_cell.angle_alpha   90.00
_cell.angle_beta   90.00
_cell.angle_gamma   90.00
#
_symmetry.space_group_name_H-M   'P 1'
#
loop_
_entity.id
_entity.type
_entity.pdbx_description
1 polymer ?
#
loop_
_entity_poly.entity_id
_entity_poly.type
_entity_poly.pdbx_seq_one_letter_code
_entity_poly.pdbx_strand_id
1 'polypeptide(L)'
;YLGRIISGYLQWPEKESWIIAVISIVRTVFIPLVMMCNAQPRHHLPVVIASDWLYILIIIAFGLSNGYLANITFITVPKIVSAHEQEVASTMLAAFLGVGLACGSAISLFLVKLL
;
A
#
# COMPACT_ATOMS: atom_id res chain seq x y z
N TYR A 1 -3.54 5.77 -9.43
CA TYR A 1 -3.03 6.62 -10.52
C TYR A 1 -2.58 7.97 -10.01
N LEU A 2 -3.47 8.79 -9.44
CA LEU A 2 -3.14 10.12 -8.88
C LEU A 2 -1.96 10.11 -7.89
N GLY A 3 -1.93 9.18 -6.93
CA GLY A 3 -0.80 9.08 -5.99
C GLY A 3 0.58 8.94 -6.67
N ARG A 4 0.64 8.22 -7.80
CA ARG A 4 1.88 8.06 -8.58
C ARG A 4 2.29 9.36 -9.25
N ILE A 5 1.32 10.12 -9.78
CA ILE A 5 1.55 11.44 -10.37
C ILE A 5 2.06 12.39 -9.31
N ILE A 6 1.39 12.45 -8.16
CA ILE A 6 1.78 13.31 -7.04
C ILE A 6 3.21 13.01 -6.61
N SER A 7 3.60 11.74 -6.49
CA SER A 7 4.98 11.40 -6.09
C SER A 7 6.04 11.69 -7.15
N GLY A 8 5.64 11.87 -8.42
CA GLY A 8 6.52 12.33 -9.49
C GLY A 8 6.91 13.80 -9.31
N TYR A 9 5.94 14.63 -8.89
CA TYR A 9 6.14 16.05 -8.62
C TYR A 9 6.68 16.33 -7.21
N LEU A 10 6.17 15.61 -6.21
CA LEU A 10 6.54 15.72 -4.80
C LEU A 10 7.28 14.45 -4.37
N GLN A 11 8.60 14.51 -4.37
CA GLN A 11 9.46 13.37 -4.01
C GLN A 11 9.77 13.34 -2.50
N TRP A 12 8.78 13.61 -1.64
CA TRP A 12 8.99 13.55 -0.19
C TRP A 12 8.59 12.18 0.39
N PRO A 13 9.40 11.47 1.20
CA PRO A 13 10.72 11.82 1.72
C PRO A 13 11.87 11.13 0.94
N GLU A 14 12.52 11.83 0.01
CA GLU A 14 13.60 11.29 -0.84
C GLU A 14 14.82 10.78 -0.06
N LYS A 15 15.17 11.39 1.07
CA LYS A 15 16.43 11.10 1.78
C LYS A 15 16.29 10.08 2.91
N GLU A 16 15.06 9.80 3.33
CA GLU A 16 14.78 9.05 4.56
C GLU A 16 14.00 7.77 4.21
N SER A 17 14.67 6.80 3.58
CA SER A 17 14.03 5.55 3.12
C SER A 17 13.36 4.76 4.26
N TRP A 18 13.81 4.92 5.50
CA TRP A 18 13.16 4.32 6.67
C TRP A 18 11.77 4.91 6.94
N ILE A 19 11.54 6.19 6.65
CA ILE A 19 10.23 6.84 6.79
C ILE A 19 9.24 6.21 5.81
N ILE A 20 9.68 5.95 4.57
CA ILE A 20 8.87 5.26 3.56
C ILE A 20 8.44 3.88 4.08
N ALA A 21 9.36 3.14 4.70
CA ALA A 21 9.08 1.84 5.29
C ALA A 21 8.08 1.93 6.46
N VAL A 22 8.29 2.87 7.39
CA VAL A 22 7.39 3.08 8.55
C VAL A 22 5.98 3.46 8.09
N ILE A 23 5.85 4.42 7.17
CA ILE A 23 4.53 4.81 6.64
C ILE A 23 3.88 3.62 5.93
N SER A 24 4.65 2.81 5.18
CA SER A 24 4.14 1.61 4.52
C SER A 24 3.59 0.58 5.52
N ILE A 25 4.25 0.40 6.67
CA ILE A 25 3.77 -0.48 7.74
C ILE A 25 2.51 0.09 8.38
N VAL A 26 2.47 1.38 8.70
CA VAL A 26 1.30 2.03 9.31
C VAL A 26 0.05 1.88 8.44
N ARG A 27 0.18 1.83 7.11
CA ARG A 27 -0.93 1.61 6.19
C ARG A 27 -1.64 0.27 6.37
N THR A 28 -1.04 -0.71 7.06
CA THR A 28 -1.74 -1.94 7.41
C THR A 28 -2.99 -1.68 8.24
N VAL A 29 -3.11 -0.53 8.92
CA VAL A 29 -4.33 -0.08 9.63
C VAL A 29 -5.55 0.04 8.72
N PHE A 30 -5.36 0.28 7.42
CA PHE A 30 -6.47 0.33 6.47
C PHE A 30 -7.15 -1.04 6.30
N ILE A 31 -6.44 -2.14 6.54
CA ILE A 31 -6.99 -3.50 6.43
C ILE A 31 -8.13 -3.71 7.46
N PRO A 32 -7.92 -3.59 8.79
CA PRO A 32 -9.00 -3.74 9.75
C PRO A 32 -10.08 -2.68 9.58
N LEU A 33 -9.74 -1.44 9.19
CA LEU A 33 -10.73 -0.40 8.90
C LEU A 33 -11.69 -0.80 7.77
N VAL A 34 -11.18 -1.34 6.67
CA VAL A 34 -12.00 -1.85 5.56
C VAL A 34 -12.80 -3.08 5.99
N MET A 35 -12.21 -3.99 6.79
CA MET A 35 -12.95 -5.15 7.31
C MET A 35 -14.11 -4.76 8.23
N MET A 36 -13.99 -3.66 8.98
CA MET A 36 -15.07 -3.12 9.83
C MET A 36 -16.17 -2.38 9.04
N CYS A 37 -15.95 -2.10 7.75
CA CYS A 37 -16.98 -1.51 6.87
C CYS A 37 -18.06 -2.55 6.53
N ASN A 38 -19.17 -2.12 5.95
CA ASN A 38 -20.34 -2.96 5.64
C ASN A 38 -20.15 -3.88 4.41
N ALA A 39 -19.15 -4.76 4.44
CA ALA A 39 -18.98 -5.83 3.46
C ALA A 39 -19.84 -7.06 3.84
N GLN A 40 -20.65 -7.56 2.90
CA GLN A 40 -21.59 -8.67 3.06
C GLN A 40 -21.34 -9.76 2.00
N PRO A 41 -21.65 -11.05 2.26
CA PRO A 41 -22.10 -11.61 3.53
C PRO A 41 -20.95 -11.72 4.55
N ARG A 42 -21.30 -11.73 5.83
CA ARG A 42 -20.33 -11.80 6.93
C ARG A 42 -20.84 -12.65 8.09
N HIS A 43 -19.96 -13.32 8.81
CA HIS A 43 -20.31 -14.34 9.79
C HIS A 43 -19.67 -14.16 11.18
N HIS A 44 -18.50 -13.54 11.28
CA HIS A 44 -17.75 -13.47 12.56
C HIS A 44 -17.51 -12.05 13.05
N LEU A 45 -17.43 -11.06 12.16
CA LEU A 45 -17.10 -9.68 12.52
C LEU A 45 -18.32 -8.74 12.42
N PRO A 46 -18.56 -7.87 13.42
CA PRO A 46 -19.65 -6.91 13.37
C PRO A 46 -19.35 -5.75 12.40
N VAL A 47 -20.42 -5.14 11.86
CA VAL A 47 -20.32 -3.88 11.13
C VAL A 47 -20.12 -2.74 12.13
N VAL A 48 -18.98 -2.04 12.07
CA VAL A 48 -18.73 -0.83 12.90
C VAL A 48 -18.92 0.43 12.06
N ILE A 49 -18.52 0.39 10.79
CA ILE A 49 -18.64 1.51 9.85
C ILE A 49 -19.72 1.16 8.82
N ALA A 50 -20.93 1.65 9.05
CA ALA A 50 -22.07 1.42 8.14
C ALA A 50 -22.18 2.46 7.02
N SER A 51 -21.45 3.58 7.10
CA SER A 51 -21.54 4.67 6.12
C SER A 51 -20.68 4.40 4.89
N ASP A 52 -21.31 4.33 3.72
CA ASP A 52 -20.61 4.16 2.44
C ASP A 52 -19.68 5.33 2.12
N TRP A 53 -20.01 6.54 2.57
CA TRP A 53 -19.15 7.71 2.42
C TRP A 53 -17.81 7.54 3.14
N LEU A 54 -17.83 7.00 4.36
CA LEU A 54 -16.60 6.71 5.11
C LEU A 54 -15.79 5.62 4.41
N TYR A 55 -16.44 4.57 3.92
CA TYR A 55 -15.78 3.53 3.12
C TYR A 55 -15.09 4.13 1.88
N ILE A 56 -15.78 4.98 1.11
CA ILE A 56 -15.21 5.65 -0.07
C ILE A 56 -13.98 6.48 0.31
N LEU A 57 -14.05 7.27 1.38
CA LEU A 57 -12.92 8.07 1.85
C LEU A 57 -11.72 7.20 2.26
N ILE A 58 -11.96 6.08 2.95
CA ILE A 58 -10.94 5.11 3.34
C ILE A 58 -10.25 4.53 2.09
N ILE A 59 -11.02 4.11 1.09
CA ILE A 59 -10.47 3.52 -0.15
C ILE A 59 -9.71 4.57 -0.97
N ILE A 60 -10.18 5.82 -1.03
CA ILE A 60 -9.45 6.92 -1.67
C ILE A 60 -8.10 7.15 -0.96
N ALA A 61 -8.10 7.26 0.37
CA ALA A 61 -6.88 7.47 1.14
C ALA A 61 -5.91 6.28 0.99
N PHE A 62 -6.42 5.04 1.05
CA PHE A 62 -5.63 3.83 0.85
C PHE A 62 -5.01 3.77 -0.56
N GLY A 63 -5.79 4.08 -1.59
CA GLY A 63 -5.34 4.05 -2.99
C GLY A 63 -4.34 5.17 -3.32
N LEU A 64 -4.57 6.39 -2.82
CA LEU A 64 -3.65 7.52 -2.98
C LEU A 64 -2.31 7.25 -2.30
N SER A 65 -2.33 6.84 -1.03
CA SER A 65 -1.13 6.49 -0.28
C SER A 65 -0.38 5.32 -0.94
N ASN A 66 -1.08 4.33 -1.49
CA ASN A 66 -0.45 3.22 -2.23
C ASN A 66 0.31 3.70 -3.45
N GLY A 67 -0.35 4.50 -4.29
CA GLY A 67 0.23 5.00 -5.51
C GLY A 67 1.46 5.87 -5.23
N TYR A 68 1.37 6.70 -4.18
CA TYR A 68 2.46 7.59 -3.78
C TYR A 68 3.67 6.81 -3.27
N LEU A 69 3.48 5.95 -2.26
CA LEU A 69 4.59 5.22 -1.62
C LEU A 69 5.23 4.19 -2.53
N ALA A 70 4.44 3.48 -3.34
CA ALA A 70 5.01 2.54 -4.32
C ALA A 70 5.91 3.30 -5.30
N ASN A 71 5.41 4.36 -5.91
CA ASN A 71 6.13 5.08 -6.95
C ASN A 71 7.35 5.83 -6.40
N ILE A 72 7.27 6.45 -5.22
CA ILE A 72 8.43 7.10 -4.60
C ILE A 72 9.53 6.12 -4.22
N THR A 73 9.18 4.88 -3.84
CA THR A 73 10.16 3.81 -3.58
C THR A 73 10.92 3.47 -4.86
N PHE A 74 10.21 3.29 -5.99
CA PHE A 74 10.83 3.03 -7.30
C PHE A 74 11.70 4.19 -7.80
N ILE A 75 11.37 5.43 -7.44
CA ILE A 75 12.19 6.61 -7.79
C ILE A 75 13.44 6.69 -6.91
N THR A 76 13.33 6.38 -5.62
CA THR A 76 14.35 6.71 -4.63
C THR A 76 15.40 5.60 -4.47
N VAL A 77 14.99 4.33 -4.50
CA VAL A 77 15.89 3.20 -4.24
C VAL A 77 17.05 3.10 -5.25
N PRO A 78 16.85 3.28 -6.57
CA PRO A 78 17.96 3.30 -7.52
C PRO A 78 18.93 4.47 -7.31
N LYS A 79 18.48 5.57 -6.69
CA LYS A 79 19.33 6.75 -6.43
C LYS A 79 20.29 6.57 -5.26
N ILE A 80 20.01 5.63 -4.35
CA ILE A 80 20.82 5.41 -3.13
C ILE A 80 21.83 4.25 -3.27
N VAL A 81 21.78 3.52 -4.38
CA VAL A 81 22.75 2.46 -4.72
C VAL A 81 23.78 2.99 -5.72
N SER A 82 24.88 2.25 -5.89
CA SER A 82 25.89 2.61 -6.87
C SER A 82 25.36 2.46 -8.31
N ALA A 83 25.92 3.22 -9.27
CA ALA A 83 25.42 3.29 -10.64
C ALA A 83 25.29 1.92 -11.34
N HIS A 84 26.22 1.00 -11.06
CA HIS A 84 26.21 -0.35 -11.65
C HIS A 84 25.19 -1.30 -10.98
N GLU A 85 24.65 -0.94 -9.82
CA GLU A 85 23.64 -1.73 -9.09
C GLU A 85 22.20 -1.24 -9.33
N GLN A 86 22.01 -0.10 -10.00
CA GLN A 86 20.68 0.52 -10.17
C GLN A 86 19.67 -0.38 -10.88
N GLU A 87 20.11 -1.09 -11.92
CA GLU A 87 19.27 -2.03 -12.67
C GLU A 87 18.87 -3.23 -11.81
N VAL A 88 19.83 -3.77 -11.04
CA VAL A 88 19.58 -4.89 -10.13
C VAL A 88 18.62 -4.47 -9.03
N ALA A 89 18.84 -3.30 -8.40
CA ALA A 89 17.95 -2.76 -7.37
C ALA A 89 16.51 -2.55 -7.88
N SER A 90 16.36 -2.01 -9.09
CA SER A 90 15.04 -1.80 -9.72
C SER A 90 14.33 -3.13 -9.99
N THR A 91 15.08 -4.13 -10.48
CA THR A 91 14.58 -5.49 -10.69
C THR A 91 14.14 -6.15 -9.38
N MET A 92 14.94 -6.01 -8.31
CA MET A 92 14.58 -6.54 -6.99
C MET A 92 13.31 -5.89 -6.44
N LEU A 93 13.14 -4.57 -6.60
CA LEU A 93 11.89 -3.89 -6.21
C LEU A 93 10.67 -4.47 -6.93
N ALA A 94 10.77 -4.70 -8.25
CA ALA A 94 9.69 -5.31 -9.02
C ALA A 94 9.38 -6.74 -8.55
N ALA A 95 10.42 -7.53 -8.28
CA ALA A 95 10.26 -8.90 -7.77
C ALA A 95 9.56 -8.92 -6.39
N PHE A 96 10.01 -8.11 -5.44
CA PHE A 96 9.39 -8.04 -4.10
C PHE A 96 7.98 -7.46 -4.12
N LEU A 97 7.69 -6.52 -5.03
CA LEU A 97 6.31 -6.08 -5.27
C LEU A 97 5.44 -7.26 -5.71
N GLY A 98 5.93 -8.09 -6.63
CA GLY A 98 5.24 -9.31 -7.07
C GLY A 98 4.98 -10.30 -5.93
N VAL A 99 6.00 -10.57 -5.09
CA VAL A 99 5.87 -11.41 -3.89
C VAL A 99 4.82 -10.83 -2.94
N GLY A 100 4.87 -9.52 -2.67
CA GLY A 100 3.90 -8.84 -1.81
C GLY A 100 2.47 -8.95 -2.32
N LEU A 101 2.25 -8.82 -3.63
CA LEU A 101 0.94 -9.01 -4.25
C LEU A 101 0.45 -10.46 -4.12
N ALA A 102 1.32 -11.44 -4.33
CA ALA A 102 0.99 -12.86 -4.18
C ALA A 102 0.62 -13.20 -2.72
N CYS A 103 1.46 -12.80 -1.76
CA CYS A 103 1.18 -12.98 -0.34
C CYS A 103 -0.11 -12.25 0.09
N GLY A 104 -0.28 -11.00 -0.36
CA GLY A 104 -1.48 -10.21 -0.07
C GLY A 104 -2.76 -10.85 -0.61
N SER A 105 -2.70 -11.45 -1.80
CA SER A 105 -3.83 -12.22 -2.37
C SER A 105 -4.20 -13.41 -1.48
N ALA A 106 -3.21 -14.20 -1.07
CA ALA A 106 -3.44 -15.35 -0.18
C ALA A 106 -4.03 -14.92 1.18
N ILE A 107 -3.50 -13.86 1.78
CA ILE A 107 -4.01 -13.30 3.05
C ILE A 107 -5.44 -12.77 2.87
N SER A 108 -5.73 -12.09 1.76
CA SER A 108 -7.06 -11.55 1.46
C SER A 108 -8.13 -12.65 1.46
N LEU A 109 -7.85 -13.82 0.89
CA LEU A 109 -8.78 -14.96 0.91
C LEU A 109 -9.10 -15.42 2.33
N PHE A 110 -8.11 -15.39 3.23
CA PHE A 110 -8.33 -15.70 4.64
C PHE A 110 -9.17 -14.61 5.33
N LEU A 111 -8.85 -13.33 5.10
CA LEU A 111 -9.59 -12.21 5.69
C LEU A 111 -11.05 -12.16 5.24
N VAL A 112 -11.33 -12.45 3.97
CA VAL A 112 -12.72 -12.50 3.45
C VAL A 112 -13.52 -13.62 4.12
N LYS A 113 -12.90 -14.78 4.39
CA LYS A 113 -13.55 -15.86 5.15
C LYS A 113 -13.80 -15.49 6.61
N LEU A 114 -13.01 -14.57 7.16
CA LEU A 114 -13.15 -14.10 8.54
C LEU A 114 -14.27 -13.06 8.70
N LEU A 115 -14.65 -12.33 7.64
CA LEU A 115 -15.80 -11.42 7.67
C LEU A 115 -17.04 -12.19 8.15
#